data_AF-A0A370HKA1-F1
#
_entry.id   AF-A0A370HKA1-F1
#
_cell.length_a   1.000
_cell.length_b   1.000
_cell.length_c   1.000
_cell.angle_alpha   90.00
_cell.angle_beta   90.00
_cell.angle_gamma   90.00
#
_symmetry.space_group_name_H-M   'P 1'
#
loop_
_entity.id
_entity.type
_entity.pdbx_description
1 polymer ?
#
loop_
_entity_poly.entity_id
_entity_poly.type
_entity_poly.pdbx_seq_one_letter_code
_entity_poly.pdbx_strand_id
1 'polypeptide(L)'
;MTDVDFTVTHLWDLTSKFHITGQLTTGEINPGDVLVDSKTGARVRVIGIDIHASLRPPECTLVIDRADVAAVRVGQRLVNDKALRNTTSQ
;
A
#
# COMPACT_ATOMS: atom_id res chain seq x y z
N MET A 1 -2.63 13.70 -8.49
CA MET A 1 -2.11 12.52 -7.76
C MET A 1 -0.62 12.38 -8.00
N THR A 2 0.13 12.45 -6.90
CA THR A 2 1.57 12.15 -6.84
C THR A 2 1.80 10.65 -7.03
N ASP A 3 2.96 10.24 -7.50
CA ASP A 3 3.28 8.82 -7.68
C ASP A 3 3.52 8.18 -6.30
N VAL A 4 2.74 7.15 -5.99
CA VAL A 4 2.80 6.44 -4.70
C VAL A 4 3.81 5.31 -4.80
N ASP A 5 4.67 5.21 -3.80
CA ASP A 5 5.60 4.08 -3.63
C ASP A 5 5.62 3.61 -2.17
N PHE A 6 4.93 2.50 -1.92
CA PHE A 6 4.76 1.90 -0.61
C PHE A 6 5.31 0.48 -0.58
N THR A 7 6.20 0.19 0.37
CA THR A 7 6.74 -1.17 0.56
C THR A 7 6.16 -1.79 1.82
N VAL A 8 5.46 -2.91 1.67
CA VAL A 8 4.86 -3.67 2.76
C VAL A 8 5.95 -4.31 3.62
N THR A 9 6.02 -4.00 4.90
CA THR A 9 6.98 -4.59 5.85
C THR A 9 6.33 -5.60 6.77
N HIS A 10 5.07 -5.38 7.17
CA HIS A 10 4.34 -6.26 8.08
C HIS A 10 2.87 -6.41 7.70
N LEU A 11 2.31 -7.55 8.09
CA LEU A 11 0.89 -7.89 7.93
C LEU A 11 0.29 -8.18 9.29
N TRP A 12 -0.90 -7.65 9.54
CA TRP A 12 -1.63 -7.83 10.79
C TRP A 12 -3.06 -8.24 10.48
N ASP A 13 -3.43 -9.48 10.78
CA ASP A 13 -4.83 -9.91 10.75
C ASP A 13 -5.44 -9.64 12.13
N LEU A 14 -6.09 -8.49 12.27
CA LEU A 14 -6.88 -8.17 13.46
C LEU A 14 -8.33 -8.59 13.19
N THR A 15 -9.02 -9.03 14.24
CA THR A 15 -10.30 -9.76 14.19
C THR A 15 -11.39 -9.15 13.30
N SER A 16 -11.36 -7.84 13.04
CA SER A 16 -12.31 -7.13 12.17
C SER A 16 -11.69 -6.51 10.92
N LYS A 17 -10.36 -6.38 10.84
CA LYS A 17 -9.66 -5.57 9.83
C LYS A 17 -8.26 -6.10 9.58
N PHE A 18 -7.91 -6.20 8.31
CA PHE A 18 -6.56 -6.52 7.90
C PHE A 18 -5.75 -5.22 7.77
N HIS A 19 -4.64 -5.14 8.48
CA HIS A 19 -3.74 -4.00 8.43
C HIS A 19 -2.42 -4.41 7.81
N ILE A 20 -1.83 -3.52 7.05
CA ILE A 20 -0.47 -3.67 6.54
C ILE A 20 0.34 -2.48 6.97
N THR A 21 1.49 -2.73 7.57
CA THR A 21 2.45 -1.67 7.89
C THR A 21 3.53 -1.69 6.84
N GLY A 22 3.99 -0.52 6.45
CA GLY A 22 5.02 -0.38 5.45
C GLY A 22 5.64 1.00 5.44
N GLN A 23 6.63 1.15 4.57
CA GLN A 23 7.35 2.40 4.38
C GLN A 23 6.78 3.10 3.15
N LEU A 24 6.31 4.34 3.35
CA LEU A 24 5.87 5.21 2.27
C LEU A 24 7.07 6.06 1.83
N THR A 25 7.65 5.74 0.68
CA THR A 25 8.83 6.45 0.17
C THR A 25 8.43 7.71 -0.57
N THR A 26 7.34 7.65 -1.34
CA THR A 26 6.82 8.78 -2.10
C THR A 26 5.31 8.79 -2.15
N GLY A 27 4.75 9.99 -2.33
CA GLY A 27 3.34 10.21 -2.55
C GLY A 27 2.51 10.28 -1.28
N GLU A 28 1.20 10.26 -1.47
CA GLU A 28 0.20 10.32 -0.42
C GLU A 28 -0.82 9.22 -0.71
N ILE A 29 -1.28 8.53 0.33
CA ILE A 29 -2.28 7.48 0.23
C ILE A 29 -3.49 7.93 1.04
N ASN A 30 -4.66 7.88 0.43
CA ASN A 30 -5.91 8.25 1.05
C ASN A 30 -6.87 7.04 1.13
N PRO A 31 -7.77 6.99 2.13
CA PRO A 31 -8.87 6.03 2.12
C PRO A 31 -9.69 6.14 0.83
N GLY A 32 -9.97 4.99 0.20
CA GLY A 32 -10.61 4.91 -1.11
C GLY A 32 -9.64 4.70 -2.27
N ASP A 33 -8.34 4.96 -2.07
CA ASP A 33 -7.33 4.68 -3.09
C ASP A 33 -7.21 3.19 -3.39
N VAL A 34 -6.90 2.88 -4.63
CA VAL A 34 -6.54 1.53 -5.08
C VAL A 34 -5.05 1.55 -5.42
N LEU A 35 -4.30 0.76 -4.67
CA LEU A 35 -2.90 0.48 -4.96
C LEU A 35 -2.78 -0.81 -5.76
N VAL A 36 -1.67 -0.95 -6.45
CA VAL A 36 -1.39 -2.05 -7.34
C VAL A 36 -0.02 -2.60 -7.03
N ASP A 37 0.09 -3.92 -6.94
CA ASP A 37 1.37 -4.60 -6.89
C ASP A 37 2.14 -4.34 -8.18
N SER A 38 3.32 -3.72 -8.06
CA SER A 38 4.15 -3.40 -9.22
C SER A 38 4.64 -4.63 -10.00
N LYS A 39 4.61 -5.82 -9.40
CA LYS A 39 5.06 -7.08 -10.04
C LYS A 39 3.92 -7.88 -10.63
N THR A 40 2.81 -8.02 -9.91
CA THR A 40 1.71 -8.92 -10.29
C THR A 40 0.53 -8.20 -10.91
N GLY A 41 0.44 -6.88 -10.75
CA GLY A 41 -0.74 -6.11 -11.13
C GLY A 41 -1.96 -6.32 -10.21
N ALA A 42 -1.80 -7.07 -9.11
CA ALA A 42 -2.88 -7.31 -8.18
C ALA A 42 -3.29 -6.01 -7.48
N ARG A 43 -4.60 -5.80 -7.33
CA ARG A 43 -5.17 -4.58 -6.77
C ARG A 43 -5.43 -4.73 -5.28
N VAL A 44 -5.24 -3.64 -4.56
CA VAL A 44 -5.38 -3.55 -3.11
C VAL A 44 -6.12 -2.26 -2.78
N ARG A 45 -7.35 -2.37 -2.29
CA ARG A 45 -8.15 -1.21 -1.89
C ARG A 45 -7.84 -0.78 -0.46
N VAL A 46 -7.48 0.48 -0.29
CA VAL A 46 -7.25 1.11 1.01
C VAL A 46 -8.60 1.59 1.57
N ILE A 47 -8.98 1.12 2.75
CA ILE A 47 -10.21 1.53 3.44
C ILE A 47 -9.94 2.43 4.66
N GLY A 48 -8.68 2.58 5.05
CA GLY A 48 -8.24 3.44 6.14
C GLY A 48 -6.73 3.60 6.17
N ILE A 49 -6.25 4.62 6.86
CA ILE A 49 -4.83 4.92 7.00
C ILE A 49 -4.55 5.43 8.42
N ASP A 50 -3.42 5.00 8.97
CA ASP A 50 -2.80 5.52 10.18
C ASP A 50 -1.33 5.85 9.88
N ILE A 51 -0.96 7.13 9.98
CA ILE A 51 0.37 7.61 9.63
C ILE A 51 1.16 7.84 10.91
N HIS A 52 2.25 7.09 11.07
CA HIS A 52 3.18 7.24 12.19
C HIS A 52 4.33 8.19 11.77
N ALA A 53 4.00 9.46 11.58
CA ALA A 53 4.93 10.50 11.08
C ALA A 53 6.15 10.77 11.99
N SER A 54 6.13 10.27 13.22
CA SER A 54 7.24 10.38 14.18
C SER A 54 8.39 9.38 13.93
N LEU A 55 8.21 8.40 13.05
CA LEU A 55 9.22 7.40 12.71
C LEU A 55 10.04 7.81 11.48
N ARG A 56 11.34 7.48 11.45
CA ARG A 56 12.20 7.65 10.27
C ARG A 56 12.79 6.29 9.84
N PRO A 57 12.50 5.81 8.61
CA PRO A 57 11.62 6.42 7.60
C PRO A 57 10.14 6.44 8.06
N PRO A 58 9.30 7.33 7.50
CA PRO A 58 7.89 7.39 7.87
C PRO A 58 7.23 6.05 7.61
N GLU A 59 6.82 5.39 8.70
CA GLU A 59 6.00 4.19 8.65
C GLU A 59 4.53 4.57 8.60
N CYS A 60 3.80 3.83 7.80
CA CYS A 60 2.38 4.02 7.58
C CYS A 60 1.70 2.66 7.69
N THR A 61 0.57 2.63 8.40
CA THR A 61 -0.30 1.47 8.50
C THR A 61 -1.54 1.72 7.65
N LEU A 62 -1.78 0.86 6.67
CA LEU A 62 -2.95 0.89 5.82
C LEU A 62 -3.93 -0.18 6.28
N VAL A 63 -5.22 0.17 6.32
CA VAL A 63 -6.30 -0.79 6.49
C VAL A 63 -6.76 -1.20 5.11
N ILE A 64 -6.78 -2.51 4.85
CA ILE A 64 -7.11 -3.07 3.54
C ILE A 64 -8.46 -3.78 3.58
N ASP A 65 -9.18 -3.73 2.47
CA ASP A 65 -10.40 -4.53 2.30
C ASP A 65 -10.09 -6.03 2.47
N ARG A 66 -10.94 -6.74 3.22
CA ARG A 66 -10.75 -8.16 3.50
C ARG A 66 -10.79 -9.02 2.23
N ALA A 67 -11.47 -8.54 1.17
CA ALA A 67 -11.50 -9.19 -0.13
C ALA A 67 -10.10 -9.25 -0.81
N ASP A 68 -9.23 -8.28 -0.53
CA ASP A 68 -7.94 -8.14 -1.20
C ASP A 68 -6.77 -8.74 -0.40
N VAL A 69 -7.01 -9.26 0.81
CA VAL A 69 -5.97 -9.81 1.71
C VAL A 69 -5.13 -10.90 1.05
N ALA A 70 -5.76 -11.74 0.22
CA ALA A 70 -5.07 -12.79 -0.51
C ALA A 70 -3.99 -12.26 -1.46
N ALA A 71 -4.10 -10.99 -1.90
CA ALA A 71 -3.18 -10.32 -2.81
C ALA A 71 -2.01 -9.61 -2.11
N VAL A 72 -2.00 -9.54 -0.76
CA VAL A 72 -0.98 -8.76 -0.03
C VAL A 72 0.10 -9.64 0.61
N ARG A 73 1.38 -9.27 0.45
CA ARG A 73 2.54 -10.00 0.99
C ARG A 73 3.60 -9.05 1.54
N VAL A 74 4.36 -9.49 2.53
CA VAL A 74 5.57 -8.77 3.00
C VAL A 74 6.59 -8.68 1.86
N GLY A 75 7.25 -7.52 1.73
CA GLY A 75 8.21 -7.22 0.67
C GLY A 75 7.58 -6.82 -0.66
N GLN A 76 6.25 -6.76 -0.72
CA GLN A 76 5.52 -6.28 -1.88
C GLN A 76 5.66 -4.76 -2.01
N ARG A 77 5.79 -4.29 -3.25
CA ARG A 77 5.80 -2.87 -3.59
C ARG A 77 4.46 -2.50 -4.21
N LEU A 78 3.72 -1.66 -3.51
CA LEU A 78 2.42 -1.16 -3.91
C LEU A 78 2.57 0.26 -4.45
N VAL A 79 2.04 0.48 -5.65
CA VAL A 79 2.10 1.75 -6.37
C VAL A 79 0.70 2.16 -6.81
N ASN A 80 0.50 3.40 -7.23
CA ASN A 80 -0.75 3.77 -7.89
C ASN A 80 -0.71 3.43 -9.40
N ASP A 81 -1.87 3.39 -10.05
CA ASP A 81 -2.00 3.07 -11.49
C ASP A 81 -1.14 3.98 -12.38
N LYS A 82 -0.92 5.24 -11.98
CA LYS A 82 -0.07 6.19 -12.71
C LYS A 82 1.40 5.79 -12.67
N ALA A 83 1.92 5.48 -11.48
CA ALA A 83 3.29 4.99 -11.31
C ALA A 83 3.51 3.65 -12.03
N LEU A 84 2.52 2.75 -12.01
CA LEU A 84 2.58 1.48 -12.75
C LEU A 84 2.77 1.69 -14.27
N ARG A 85 2.03 2.62 -14.87
CA ARG A 85 2.14 2.95 -16.30
C ARG A 85 3.53 3.50 -16.65
N ASN A 86 4.13 4.28 -15.76
CA ASN A 86 5.47 4.84 -15.97
C ASN A 86 6.57 3.75 -15.95
N THR A 87 6.41 2.68 -15.16
CA THR A 87 7.35 1.54 -15.16
C THR A 87 7.20 0.60 -16.34
N THR A 88 6.06 0.61 -17.05
CA THR A 88 5.80 -0.30 -18.18
C THR A 88 6.13 0.35 -19.54
N SER A 89 6.51 1.63 -19.54
CA SER A 89 6.80 2.41 -20.74
C SER A 89 8.30 2.61 -20.99
N GLN A 90 9.17 1.82 -20.34
CA GLN A 90 10.62 1.83 -20.57
C GLN A 90 11.10 0.49 -21.12
#